data_AF-A0A7K5NY87-F1
#
_entry.id   AF-A0A7K5NY87-F1
#
_cell.length_a   1.000
_cell.length_b   1.000
_cell.length_c   1.000
_cell.angle_alpha   90.00
_cell.angle_beta   90.00
_cell.angle_gamma   90.00
#
_symmetry.space_group_name_H-M   'P 1'
#
loop_
_entity.id
_entity.type
_entity.pdbx_description
1 polymer ?
#
loop_
_entity_poly.entity_id
_entity_poly.type
_entity_poly.pdbx_seq_one_letter_code
_entity_poly.pdbx_strand_id
1 'polypeptide(L)'
;KGEGHVEGEKVENPDTGLYYDEYLRQVIDVLETDKHFREKLQTADIEEIKSGKLSRELDLVSHHVRTRLDELKRQEVARLRMLIKAKMDSVQ
;
A
#
# COMPACT_ATOMS: atom_id res chain seq x y z
N LYS A 1 -7.18 -34.90 6.06
CA LYS A 1 -6.08 -33.93 6.30
C LYS A 1 -6.50 -32.66 5.61
N GLY A 2 -6.70 -31.59 6.38
CA GLY A 2 -7.16 -30.30 5.84
C GLY A 2 -6.00 -29.58 5.16
N GLU A 3 -6.21 -29.20 3.91
CA GLU A 3 -5.37 -28.24 3.20
C GLU A 3 -6.24 -27.01 3.01
N GLY A 4 -6.13 -26.08 3.95
CA GLY A 4 -6.67 -24.74 3.81
C GLY A 4 -5.77 -23.98 2.84
N HIS A 5 -6.10 -24.05 1.55
CA HIS A 5 -5.59 -23.09 0.58
C HIS A 5 -6.29 -21.76 0.90
N VAL A 6 -5.60 -20.89 1.60
CA VAL A 6 -6.04 -19.51 1.80
C VAL A 6 -6.01 -18.83 0.43
N GLU A 7 -7.20 -18.70 -0.17
CA GLU A 7 -7.45 -17.89 -1.34
C GLU A 7 -7.26 -16.41 -0.94
N GLY A 8 -6.00 -15.99 -0.88
CA GLY A 8 -5.64 -14.59 -0.90
C GLY A 8 -5.97 -14.08 -2.30
N GLU A 9 -7.11 -13.40 -2.40
CA GLU A 9 -7.66 -12.77 -3.59
C GLU A 9 -6.54 -12.04 -4.35
N LYS A 10 -5.97 -12.72 -5.35
CA LYS A 10 -5.01 -12.13 -6.27
C LYS A 10 -5.81 -11.08 -7.00
N VAL A 11 -5.64 -9.81 -6.63
CA VAL A 11 -6.11 -8.68 -7.41
C VAL A 11 -5.28 -8.68 -8.69
N GLU A 12 -5.65 -9.57 -9.61
CA GLU A 12 -5.12 -9.71 -10.96
C GLU A 12 -5.68 -8.59 -11.82
N ASN A 13 -5.25 -7.36 -11.52
CA ASN A 13 -5.19 -6.33 -12.55
C ASN A 13 -3.80 -6.40 -13.17
N PRO A 14 -3.62 -7.09 -14.32
CA PRO A 14 -2.32 -7.28 -14.96
C PRO A 14 -1.66 -5.96 -15.41
N ASP A 15 -2.37 -4.83 -15.34
CA ASP A 15 -1.85 -3.49 -15.66
C ASP A 15 -1.32 -2.70 -14.43
N THR A 16 -1.56 -3.18 -13.20
CA THR A 16 -1.27 -2.39 -11.97
C THR A 16 -0.41 -3.10 -10.94
N GLY A 17 -0.24 -4.43 -11.03
CA GLY A 17 0.50 -5.21 -10.02
C GLY A 17 1.92 -4.71 -9.76
N LEU A 18 2.70 -4.43 -10.82
CA LEU A 18 4.07 -3.92 -10.70
C LEU A 18 4.16 -2.53 -10.06
N TYR A 19 3.19 -1.66 -10.34
CA TYR A 19 3.17 -0.29 -9.81
C TYR A 19 2.68 -0.21 -8.36
N TYR A 20 1.75 -1.10 -7.98
CA TYR A 20 1.30 -1.19 -6.60
C TYR A 20 2.40 -1.70 -5.67
N ASP A 21 3.22 -2.66 -6.13
CA ASP A 21 4.38 -3.12 -5.38
C ASP A 21 5.44 -2.01 -5.24
N GLU A 22 5.67 -1.20 -6.28
CA GLU A 22 6.56 -0.03 -6.20
C GLU A 22 6.03 1.03 -5.21
N TYR A 23 4.73 1.34 -5.26
CA TYR A 23 4.08 2.23 -4.30
C TYR A 23 4.22 1.70 -2.86
N LEU A 24 3.98 0.40 -2.65
CA LEU A 24 4.11 -0.23 -1.35
C LEU A 24 5.54 -0.16 -0.84
N ARG A 25 6.53 -0.35 -1.71
CA ARG A 25 7.94 -0.23 -1.37
C ARG A 25 8.32 1.19 -0.93
N GLN A 26 7.78 2.22 -1.60
CA GLN A 26 7.98 3.62 -1.19
C GLN A 26 7.31 3.93 0.15
N VAL A 27 6.12 3.39 0.38
CA VAL A 27 5.44 3.51 1.67
C VAL A 27 6.28 2.87 2.79
N ILE A 28 6.82 1.67 2.55
CA ILE A 28 7.70 0.98 3.50
C ILE A 28 8.96 1.80 3.77
N ASP A 29 9.64 2.31 2.74
CA ASP A 29 10.86 3.12 2.90
C ASP A 29 10.62 4.36 3.77
N VAL A 30 9.50 5.05 3.56
CA VAL A 30 9.11 6.20 4.40
C VAL A 30 8.82 5.77 5.83
N LEU A 31 8.17 4.64 6.05
CA LEU A 31 7.89 4.10 7.38
C LEU A 31 9.15 3.62 8.11
N GLU A 32 10.14 3.08 7.40
CA GLU A 32 11.43 2.66 7.97
C GLU A 32 12.29 3.83 8.46
N THR A 33 12.01 5.06 8.00
CA THR A 33 12.67 6.28 8.53
C THR A 33 12.32 6.55 9.99
N ASP A 34 11.18 6.05 10.48
CA ASP A 34 10.77 6.16 11.88
C ASP A 34 11.22 4.92 12.66
N LYS A 35 12.11 5.11 13.65
CA LYS A 35 12.68 3.98 14.41
C LYS A 35 11.61 3.18 15.16
N HIS A 36 10.59 3.84 15.70
CA HIS A 36 9.52 3.17 16.44
C HIS A 36 8.66 2.31 15.50
N PHE A 37 8.38 2.83 14.31
CA PHE A 37 7.60 2.09 13.32
C PHE A 37 8.40 1.00 12.60
N ARG A 38 9.70 1.18 12.43
CA ARG A 38 10.60 0.18 11.85
C ARG A 38 10.56 -1.15 12.60
N GLU A 39 10.54 -1.12 13.92
CA GLU A 39 10.42 -2.34 14.75
C GLU A 39 9.10 -3.09 14.48
N LYS A 40 8.03 -2.33 14.23
CA LYS A 40 6.72 -2.88 13.86
C LYS A 40 6.71 -3.49 12.48
N LEU A 41 7.34 -2.81 11.51
CA LEU A 41 7.53 -3.32 10.15
C LEU A 41 8.29 -4.64 10.11
N GLN A 42 9.26 -4.85 11.02
CA GLN A 42 9.99 -6.12 11.09
C GLN A 42 9.13 -7.30 11.57
N THR A 43 8.07 -7.01 12.34
CA THR A 43 7.14 -8.03 12.85
C THR A 43 5.87 -8.16 12.01
N ALA A 44 5.56 -7.13 11.20
CA ALA A 44 4.34 -7.05 10.43
C ALA A 44 4.52 -7.70 9.05
N ASP A 45 3.54 -8.49 8.65
CA ASP A 45 3.56 -9.11 7.34
C ASP A 45 3.07 -8.14 6.26
N ILE A 46 3.45 -8.38 5.00
CA ILE A 46 3.02 -7.55 3.85
C ILE A 46 1.48 -7.52 3.75
N GLU A 47 0.82 -8.63 4.08
CA GLU A 47 -0.63 -8.73 4.13
C GLU A 47 -1.26 -7.88 5.25
N GLU A 48 -0.57 -7.74 6.38
CA GLU A 48 -1.04 -6.88 7.48
C GLU A 48 -0.93 -5.39 7.14
N ILE A 49 0.10 -5.03 6.36
CA ILE A 49 0.26 -3.68 5.81
C ILE A 49 -0.85 -3.41 4.79
N LYS A 50 -1.07 -4.33 3.83
CA LYS A 50 -2.11 -4.20 2.79
C LYS A 50 -3.52 -4.16 3.36
N SER A 51 -3.80 -4.95 4.41
CA SER A 51 -5.09 -4.95 5.11
C SER A 51 -5.31 -3.70 5.98
N GLY A 52 -4.29 -2.87 6.17
CA GLY A 52 -4.39 -1.64 6.96
C GLY A 52 -4.39 -1.88 8.47
N LYS A 53 -3.91 -3.04 8.94
CA LYS A 53 -3.80 -3.35 10.38
C LYS A 53 -2.90 -2.36 11.12
N LEU A 54 -1.86 -1.86 10.45
CA LEU A 54 -0.93 -0.87 10.97
C LEU A 54 -1.47 0.57 10.94
N SER A 55 -2.68 0.80 10.41
CA SER A 55 -3.27 2.15 10.32
C SER A 55 -3.33 2.88 11.67
N ARG A 56 -3.58 2.17 12.76
CA ARG A 56 -3.64 2.75 14.12
C ARG A 56 -2.26 3.16 14.65
N GLU A 57 -1.20 2.50 14.18
CA GLU A 57 0.16 2.84 14.57
C GLU A 57 0.68 4.06 13.79
N LEU A 58 0.08 4.38 12.64
CA LEU A 58 0.41 5.59 11.88
C LEU A 58 0.13 6.88 12.66
N ASP A 59 -0.79 6.86 13.64
CA ASP A 59 -1.04 8.03 14.48
C ASP A 59 0.12 8.34 15.43
N LEU A 60 0.93 7.32 15.76
CA LEU A 60 2.07 7.41 16.66
C LEU A 60 3.36 7.82 15.96
N VAL A 61 3.42 7.74 14.63
CA VAL A 61 4.61 8.17 13.88
C VAL A 61 4.74 9.68 13.84
N SER A 62 5.97 10.12 13.62
CA SER A 62 6.32 11.52 13.46
C SER A 62 5.44 12.22 12.41
N HIS A 63 5.04 13.47 12.67
CA HIS A 63 4.16 14.22 11.76
C HIS A 63 4.71 14.29 10.33
N HIS A 64 6.03 14.47 10.19
CA HIS A 64 6.71 14.49 8.90
C HIS A 64 6.49 13.20 8.08
N VAL A 65 6.51 12.03 8.74
CA VAL A 65 6.26 10.73 8.12
C VAL A 65 4.81 10.64 7.65
N ARG A 66 3.85 11.03 8.50
CA ARG A 66 2.42 11.09 8.13
C ARG A 66 2.18 11.97 6.90
N THR A 67 2.72 13.19 6.89
CA THR A 67 2.59 14.09 5.73
C THR A 67 3.12 13.45 4.46
N ARG A 68 4.26 12.76 4.54
CA ARG A 68 4.91 12.13 3.38
C ARG A 68 4.12 10.92 2.87
N LEU A 69 3.53 10.12 3.78
CA LEU A 69 2.65 9.02 3.43
C LEU A 69 1.34 9.49 2.78
N ASP A 70 0.75 10.56 3.30
CA ASP A 70 -0.44 11.16 2.70
C ASP A 70 -0.17 11.68 1.29
N GLU A 71 1.01 12.23 1.06
CA GLU A 71 1.45 12.68 -0.26
C GLU A 71 1.66 11.51 -1.22
N LEU A 72 2.37 10.45 -0.82
CA LEU A 72 2.52 9.23 -1.62
C LEU A 72 1.16 8.62 -1.98
N LYS A 73 0.28 8.49 -0.99
CA LYS A 73 -1.08 7.96 -1.20
C LYS A 73 -1.87 8.82 -2.18
N ARG A 74 -1.78 10.16 -2.05
CA ARG A 74 -2.46 11.10 -2.95
C ARG A 74 -1.96 10.95 -4.39
N GLN A 75 -0.66 10.78 -4.58
CA GLN A 75 -0.07 10.56 -5.90
C GLN A 75 -0.57 9.25 -6.53
N GLU A 76 -0.59 8.14 -5.78
CA GLU A 76 -1.09 6.88 -6.32
C GLU A 76 -2.59 6.94 -6.63
N VAL A 77 -3.39 7.55 -5.75
CA VAL A 77 -4.82 7.74 -6.03
C VAL A 77 -5.05 8.60 -7.28
N ALA A 78 -4.24 9.65 -7.51
CA ALA A 78 -4.32 10.45 -8.73
C ALA A 78 -3.97 9.61 -9.97
N ARG A 79 -2.93 8.78 -9.89
CA ARG A 79 -2.53 7.86 -10.96
C ARG A 79 -3.66 6.87 -11.30
N LEU A 80 -4.23 6.21 -10.28
CA LEU A 80 -5.34 5.28 -10.46
C LEU A 80 -6.56 5.97 -11.07
N ARG A 81 -6.91 7.19 -10.63
CA ARG A 81 -8.00 7.97 -11.23
C ARG A 81 -7.76 8.27 -12.71
N MET A 82 -6.53 8.60 -13.11
CA MET A 82 -6.19 8.82 -14.51
C MET A 82 -6.33 7.55 -15.35
N LEU A 83 -5.85 6.42 -14.84
CA LEU A 83 -5.97 5.12 -15.51
C LEU A 83 -7.43 4.71 -15.69
N ILE A 84 -8.26 4.87 -14.65
CA ILE A 84 -9.70 4.60 -14.72
C ILE A 84 -10.35 5.49 -15.79
N LYS A 85 -10.05 6.79 -15.79
CA LYS A 85 -10.60 7.72 -16.79
C LYS A 85 -10.19 7.35 -18.21
N ALA A 86 -8.90 7.09 -18.45
CA ALA A 86 -8.40 6.68 -19.75
C ALA A 86 -9.04 5.36 -20.24
N LYS A 87 -9.27 4.40 -19.32
CA LYS A 87 -9.97 3.15 -19.61
C LYS A 87 -11.46 3.36 -19.92
N MET A 88 -12.12 4.30 -19.25
CA MET A 88 -13.53 4.64 -19.54
C MET A 88 -13.66 5.34 -20.90
N ASP A 89 -12.77 6.30 -21.19
CA ASP A 89 -12.78 7.06 -22.45
C ASP A 89 -12.45 6.17 -23.67
N SER A 90 -11.72 5.07 -23.48
CA SER A 90 -11.37 4.11 -24.54
C SER A 90 -12.43 3.03 -24.80
N VAL A 91 -13.45 2.93 -23.95
CA VAL A 91 -14.58 1.98 -24.09
C VAL A 91 -15.84 2.67 -24.66
N GLN A 92 -15.81 3.98 -24.86
CA GLN A 92 -16.84 4.78 -25.53
C GLN A 92 -16.56 4.90 -27.04
#